data_AF-A0A7W2XX42-F1
#
_entry.id   AF-A0A7W2XX42-F1
#
_cell.length_a   1.000
_cell.length_b   1.000
_cell.length_c   1.000
_cell.angle_alpha   90.00
_cell.angle_beta   90.00
_cell.angle_gamma   90.00
#
_symmetry.space_group_name_H-M   'P 1'
#
loop_
_entity.id
_entity.type
_entity.pdbx_description
1 polymer ?
#
loop_
_entity_poly.entity_id
_entity_poly.type
_entity_poly.pdbx_seq_one_letter_code
_entity_poly.pdbx_strand_id
1 'polypeptide(L)'
;MSFSNLSKIAIASLMIASASTSATIVEFTTSQGSSKSSFKVNLHDETTPETVANFLKYVNDGDYDNTVVHRVKPGFVMQTGGFAFTGTLPLSPIATDGAIKNEPLYSNVRGTIAMAKVPGDKDSATSQWFVNLSNNSAGSAALDTQNGGFTVFGEVIAGMEKIDVIAGISRCNSTPMPDYSADNCANNFVPGVENFVTIERVIISDPTVNTAGNLAAIKNTSLTVTAPAPTNSSSGGGSIAWFSVLFTGLIALRRRFK
;
A
#
# COMPACT_ATOMS: atom_id res chain seq x y z
N MET A 1 17.18 43.76 57.33
CA MET A 1 16.12 42.76 57.10
C MET A 1 15.05 43.48 56.27
N SER A 2 14.65 43.14 55.05
CA SER A 2 14.47 41.86 54.33
C SER A 2 14.53 42.19 52.81
N PHE A 3 15.37 41.54 51.98
CA PHE A 3 15.07 40.42 51.05
C PHE A 3 13.63 40.43 50.46
N SER A 4 13.35 40.21 49.17
CA SER A 4 14.11 39.97 47.93
C SER A 4 13.09 39.78 46.79
N ASN A 5 13.49 40.08 45.56
CA ASN A 5 12.81 39.71 44.31
C ASN A 5 12.40 38.22 44.29
N LEU A 6 11.23 37.89 43.74
CA LEU A 6 10.98 36.54 43.23
C LEU A 6 10.19 36.57 41.91
N SER A 7 10.90 36.09 40.89
CA SER A 7 10.48 35.81 39.53
C SER A 7 9.25 34.93 39.46
N LYS A 8 8.34 35.28 38.53
CA LYS A 8 7.31 34.38 38.03
C LYS A 8 7.98 33.31 37.16
N ILE A 9 8.10 32.08 37.67
CA ILE A 9 8.51 30.93 36.88
C ILE A 9 7.24 30.32 36.26
N ALA A 10 7.09 30.48 34.94
CA ALA A 10 6.09 29.74 34.17
C ALA A 10 6.65 28.35 33.87
N ILE A 11 6.03 27.32 34.44
CA ILE A 11 6.38 25.92 34.17
C ILE A 11 5.63 25.54 32.89
N ALA A 12 6.32 25.54 31.76
CA ALA A 12 5.83 24.95 30.53
C ALA A 12 5.83 23.42 30.68
N SER A 13 4.65 22.84 30.83
CA SER A 13 4.46 21.39 30.86
C SER A 13 4.62 20.84 29.45
N LEU A 14 5.75 20.21 29.17
CA LEU A 14 6.04 19.54 27.91
C LEU A 14 5.21 18.25 27.85
N MET A 15 4.04 18.30 27.19
CA MET A 15 3.28 17.10 26.84
C MET A 15 4.10 16.31 25.81
N ILE A 16 4.82 15.29 26.28
CA ILE A 16 5.41 14.28 25.39
C ILE A 16 4.22 13.46 24.87
N ALA A 17 3.78 13.77 23.66
CA ALA A 17 2.90 12.88 22.92
C ALA A 17 3.70 11.60 22.64
N SER A 18 3.43 10.54 23.40
CA SER A 18 3.89 9.20 23.05
C SER A 18 3.29 8.87 21.70
N ALA A 19 4.10 8.86 20.65
CA ALA A 19 3.72 8.23 19.39
C ALA A 19 3.48 6.76 19.71
N SER A 20 2.21 6.34 19.72
CA SER A 20 1.84 4.94 19.81
C SER A 20 2.43 4.24 18.59
N THR A 21 3.45 3.42 18.81
CA THR A 21 4.07 2.61 17.77
C THR A 21 3.18 1.39 17.52
N SER A 22 2.28 1.48 16.53
CA SER A 22 1.43 0.35 16.13
C SER A 22 2.10 -0.42 15.00
N ALA A 23 2.22 -1.74 15.17
CA ALA A 23 2.31 -2.67 14.05
C ALA A 23 1.16 -3.67 14.22
N THR A 24 0.23 -3.69 13.27
CA THR A 24 -0.99 -4.47 13.40
C THR A 24 -0.78 -5.89 12.88
N ILE A 25 -1.04 -6.92 13.69
CA ILE A 25 -1.05 -8.31 13.21
C ILE A 25 -2.47 -8.72 12.82
N VAL A 26 -2.63 -9.12 11.57
CA VAL A 26 -3.89 -9.63 11.01
C VAL A 26 -3.79 -11.13 10.78
N GLU A 27 -4.80 -11.88 11.23
CA GLU A 27 -4.93 -13.32 11.04
C GLU A 27 -6.04 -13.63 10.03
N PHE A 28 -5.71 -14.45 9.03
CA PHE A 28 -6.61 -14.87 7.97
C PHE A 28 -6.94 -16.34 8.16
N THR A 29 -8.22 -16.70 8.19
CA THR A 29 -8.69 -18.09 8.18
C THR A 29 -9.08 -18.46 6.76
N THR A 30 -8.61 -19.61 6.25
CA THR A 30 -8.93 -20.08 4.89
C THR A 30 -9.66 -21.42 4.90
N SER A 31 -10.45 -21.67 3.85
CA SER A 31 -11.20 -22.93 3.68
C SER A 31 -10.32 -24.14 3.37
N GLN A 32 -9.02 -23.96 3.13
CA GLN A 32 -8.12 -25.00 2.63
C GLN A 32 -7.04 -25.40 3.62
N GLY A 33 -6.98 -26.71 3.91
CA GLY A 33 -6.03 -27.37 4.80
C GLY A 33 -6.71 -27.93 6.05
N SER A 34 -6.02 -28.81 6.79
CA SER A 34 -6.57 -29.46 7.99
C SER A 34 -7.11 -28.43 8.99
N SER A 35 -8.18 -28.79 9.73
CA SER A 35 -8.92 -27.96 10.70
C SER A 35 -8.12 -26.75 11.23
N LYS A 36 -8.51 -25.54 10.80
CA LYS A 36 -7.91 -24.22 11.09
C LYS A 36 -6.62 -23.91 10.31
N SER A 37 -6.71 -23.79 8.99
CA SER A 37 -5.60 -23.26 8.19
C SER A 37 -5.64 -21.73 8.21
N SER A 38 -4.92 -21.14 9.16
CA SER A 38 -4.71 -19.71 9.23
C SER A 38 -3.27 -19.30 8.90
N PHE A 39 -3.12 -18.06 8.44
CA PHE A 39 -1.82 -17.39 8.31
C PHE A 39 -1.91 -16.01 8.93
N LYS A 40 -0.77 -15.48 9.36
CA LYS A 40 -0.67 -14.18 10.02
C LYS A 40 0.22 -13.25 9.24
N VAL A 41 -0.21 -12.00 9.11
CA VAL A 41 0.54 -10.92 8.49
C VAL A 41 0.78 -9.84 9.53
N ASN A 42 2.01 -9.36 9.61
CA ASN A 42 2.35 -8.14 10.31
C ASN A 42 2.39 -6.98 9.33
N LEU A 43 1.61 -5.92 9.59
CA LEU A 43 1.48 -4.77 8.71
C LEU A 43 2.57 -3.72 8.95
N HIS A 44 2.80 -2.88 7.94
CA HIS A 44 3.79 -1.80 7.96
C HIS A 44 3.14 -0.43 8.25
N ASP A 45 2.29 -0.35 9.28
CA ASP A 45 1.40 0.77 9.60
C ASP A 45 2.08 2.15 9.55
N GLU A 46 3.27 2.28 10.12
CA GLU A 46 3.99 3.56 10.19
C GLU A 46 4.56 4.02 8.85
N THR A 47 4.87 3.08 7.95
CA THR A 47 5.67 3.34 6.74
C THR A 47 4.90 3.22 5.44
N THR A 48 3.72 2.59 5.48
CA THR A 48 2.71 2.59 4.41
C THR A 48 1.31 2.88 5.00
N PRO A 49 1.14 4.04 5.69
CA PRO A 49 -0.06 4.32 6.48
C PRO A 49 -1.34 4.42 5.66
N GLU A 50 -1.31 5.00 4.45
CA GLU A 50 -2.52 5.12 3.63
C GLU A 50 -3.01 3.74 3.19
N THR A 51 -2.07 2.87 2.81
CA THR A 51 -2.35 1.50 2.38
C THR A 51 -2.88 0.64 3.52
N VAL A 52 -2.24 0.72 4.68
CA VAL A 52 -2.66 -0.05 5.87
C VAL A 52 -4.02 0.43 6.36
N ALA A 53 -4.28 1.74 6.41
CA ALA A 53 -5.57 2.27 6.81
C ALA A 53 -6.70 1.80 5.87
N ASN A 54 -6.47 1.83 4.55
CA ASN A 54 -7.40 1.29 3.56
C ASN A 54 -7.65 -0.21 3.77
N PHE A 55 -6.60 -1.02 3.90
CA PHE A 55 -6.72 -2.45 4.10
C PHE A 55 -7.50 -2.79 5.39
N LEU A 56 -7.16 -2.13 6.51
CA LEU A 56 -7.84 -2.34 7.78
C LEU A 56 -9.30 -1.88 7.77
N LYS A 57 -9.66 -0.91 6.92
CA LYS A 57 -11.07 -0.53 6.73
C LYS A 57 -11.88 -1.71 6.18
N TYR A 58 -11.45 -2.34 5.08
CA TYR A 58 -12.10 -3.54 4.55
C TYR A 58 -12.14 -4.71 5.55
N VAL A 59 -11.11 -4.85 6.40
CA VAL A 59 -11.11 -5.84 7.49
C VAL A 59 -12.20 -5.52 8.52
N ASN A 60 -12.27 -4.27 8.99
CA ASN A 60 -13.22 -3.85 10.03
C ASN A 60 -14.68 -3.85 9.52
N ASP A 61 -14.89 -3.54 8.25
CA ASP A 61 -16.21 -3.56 7.61
C ASP A 61 -16.66 -5.00 7.27
N GLY A 62 -15.77 -5.98 7.39
CA GLY A 62 -16.04 -7.39 7.09
C GLY A 62 -16.06 -7.72 5.59
N ASP A 63 -15.64 -6.79 4.73
CA ASP A 63 -15.71 -6.93 3.27
C ASP A 63 -14.80 -8.04 2.71
N TYR A 64 -13.75 -8.42 3.46
CA TYR A 64 -12.88 -9.54 3.08
C TYR A 64 -13.42 -10.91 3.47
N ASP A 65 -14.43 -10.98 4.34
CA ASP A 65 -15.02 -12.25 4.75
C ASP A 65 -15.73 -12.90 3.57
N ASN A 66 -15.46 -14.19 3.39
CA ASN A 66 -15.94 -15.00 2.27
C ASN A 66 -15.45 -14.55 0.88
N THR A 67 -14.40 -13.72 0.81
CA THR A 67 -13.75 -13.45 -0.47
C THR A 67 -12.99 -14.67 -0.96
N VAL A 68 -12.97 -14.87 -2.28
CA VAL A 68 -12.27 -16.00 -2.87
C VAL A 68 -10.88 -15.58 -3.35
N VAL A 69 -9.93 -16.50 -3.21
CA VAL A 69 -8.66 -16.45 -3.94
C VAL A 69 -8.99 -16.65 -5.41
N HIS A 70 -9.14 -15.56 -6.13
CA HIS A 70 -9.59 -15.56 -7.53
C HIS A 70 -8.43 -15.69 -8.52
N ARG A 71 -7.18 -15.64 -8.05
CA ARG A 71 -6.01 -15.80 -8.91
C ARG A 71 -4.81 -16.37 -8.16
N VAL A 72 -4.24 -17.44 -8.70
CA VAL A 72 -2.93 -17.97 -8.32
C VAL A 72 -2.09 -18.14 -9.59
N LYS A 73 -0.89 -17.56 -9.57
CA LYS A 73 0.17 -17.87 -10.54
C LYS A 73 1.35 -18.46 -9.77
N PRO A 74 1.59 -19.79 -9.84
CA PRO A 74 2.68 -20.42 -9.12
C PRO A 74 4.03 -19.76 -9.43
N GLY A 75 4.85 -19.56 -8.39
CA GLY A 75 6.12 -18.85 -8.50
C GLY A 75 5.99 -17.35 -8.79
N PHE A 76 4.79 -16.77 -8.67
CA PHE A 76 4.56 -15.33 -8.78
C PHE A 76 3.72 -14.84 -7.58
N VAL A 77 2.38 -14.90 -7.66
CA VAL A 77 1.50 -14.35 -6.62
C VAL A 77 0.23 -15.17 -6.42
N MET A 78 -0.33 -15.07 -5.21
CA MET A 78 -1.70 -15.46 -4.86
C MET A 78 -2.50 -14.19 -4.56
N GLN A 79 -3.60 -13.94 -5.27
CA GLN A 79 -4.37 -12.69 -5.24
C GLN A 79 -5.82 -12.94 -4.79
N THR A 80 -6.32 -12.05 -3.93
CA THR A 80 -7.63 -12.14 -3.28
C THR A 80 -8.20 -10.74 -2.96
N GLY A 81 -9.31 -10.68 -2.23
CA GLY A 81 -9.89 -9.42 -1.71
C GLY A 81 -10.71 -8.62 -2.72
N GLY A 82 -11.03 -9.20 -3.89
CA GLY A 82 -11.78 -8.50 -4.94
C GLY A 82 -13.13 -9.11 -5.28
N PHE A 83 -13.35 -10.38 -4.96
CA PHE A 83 -14.50 -11.13 -5.45
C PHE A 83 -14.97 -12.15 -4.41
N ALA A 84 -16.26 -12.47 -4.46
CA ALA A 84 -16.90 -13.54 -3.70
C ALA A 84 -17.71 -14.45 -4.62
N PHE A 85 -17.91 -15.70 -4.20
CA PHE A 85 -18.81 -16.62 -4.89
C PHE A 85 -20.21 -16.55 -4.25
N THR A 86 -21.20 -16.19 -5.06
CA THR A 86 -22.59 -15.97 -4.62
C THR A 86 -23.54 -17.07 -5.11
N GLY A 87 -22.99 -18.23 -5.51
CA GLY A 87 -23.75 -19.36 -6.06
C GLY A 87 -23.80 -19.40 -7.59
N THR A 88 -23.30 -18.37 -8.27
CA THR A 88 -23.25 -18.31 -9.74
C THR A 88 -21.91 -17.78 -10.23
N LEU A 89 -21.56 -18.13 -11.47
CA LEU A 89 -20.43 -17.54 -12.21
C LEU A 89 -20.94 -16.44 -13.18
N PRO A 90 -20.13 -15.40 -13.47
CA PRO A 90 -18.80 -15.13 -12.92
C PRO A 90 -18.85 -14.74 -11.43
N LEU A 91 -17.69 -14.79 -10.76
CA LEU A 91 -17.56 -14.33 -9.38
C LEU A 91 -18.02 -12.88 -9.26
N SER A 92 -18.73 -12.56 -8.17
CA SER A 92 -19.25 -11.22 -7.93
C SER A 92 -18.17 -10.33 -7.32
N PRO A 93 -17.94 -9.11 -7.83
CA PRO A 93 -17.01 -8.18 -7.19
C PRO A 93 -17.56 -7.76 -5.83
N ILE A 94 -16.66 -7.53 -4.87
CA ILE A 94 -17.03 -6.88 -3.60
C ILE A 94 -17.16 -5.36 -3.79
N ALA A 95 -17.81 -4.68 -2.85
CA ALA A 95 -17.82 -3.23 -2.83
C ALA A 95 -16.39 -2.68 -2.66
N THR A 96 -16.11 -1.53 -3.28
CA THR A 96 -14.79 -0.88 -3.22
C THR A 96 -14.90 0.56 -2.77
N ASP A 97 -14.03 0.96 -1.88
CA ASP A 97 -13.74 2.36 -1.55
C ASP A 97 -12.94 3.05 -2.67
N GLY A 98 -12.70 4.35 -2.50
CA GLY A 98 -11.90 5.15 -3.42
C GLY A 98 -10.44 4.66 -3.51
N ALA A 99 -9.81 4.92 -4.66
CA ALA A 99 -8.43 4.54 -4.87
C ALA A 99 -7.45 5.34 -4.00
N ILE A 100 -6.38 4.68 -3.56
CA ILE A 100 -5.36 5.25 -2.65
C ILE A 100 -4.04 5.56 -3.35
N LYS A 101 -3.22 6.42 -2.72
CA LYS A 101 -1.87 6.72 -3.19
C LYS A 101 -0.96 5.50 -3.06
N ASN A 102 -0.08 5.31 -4.05
CA ASN A 102 0.95 4.28 -3.98
C ASN A 102 2.09 4.67 -3.03
N GLU A 103 2.50 3.77 -2.13
CA GLU A 103 3.59 3.91 -1.16
C GLU A 103 4.65 2.79 -1.34
N PRO A 104 5.32 2.65 -2.50
CA PRO A 104 6.13 1.47 -2.88
C PRO A 104 7.53 1.42 -2.22
N LEU A 105 7.57 1.53 -0.88
CA LEU A 105 8.79 1.64 -0.08
C LEU A 105 9.56 0.34 0.08
N TYR A 106 8.86 -0.80 0.15
CA TYR A 106 9.45 -2.13 0.35
C TYR A 106 9.44 -2.95 -0.93
N SER A 107 10.37 -3.90 -1.00
CA SER A 107 10.59 -4.78 -2.14
C SER A 107 9.62 -5.95 -2.15
N ASN A 108 9.10 -6.31 -3.34
CA ASN A 108 8.16 -7.40 -3.56
C ASN A 108 8.86 -8.77 -3.55
N VAL A 109 9.39 -9.13 -2.38
CA VAL A 109 10.04 -10.42 -2.12
C VAL A 109 9.05 -11.44 -1.57
N ARG A 110 9.42 -12.73 -1.59
CA ARG A 110 8.57 -13.83 -1.11
C ARG A 110 8.10 -13.57 0.33
N GLY A 111 6.82 -13.85 0.59
CA GLY A 111 6.21 -13.70 1.91
C GLY A 111 5.73 -12.29 2.23
N THR A 112 5.93 -11.31 1.34
CA THR A 112 5.31 -9.98 1.48
C THR A 112 3.88 -9.98 0.93
N ILE A 113 3.03 -9.07 1.43
CA ILE A 113 1.74 -8.76 0.84
C ILE A 113 1.75 -7.36 0.24
N ALA A 114 1.11 -7.20 -0.93
CA ALA A 114 1.07 -5.95 -1.66
C ALA A 114 -0.29 -5.68 -2.33
N MET A 115 -0.61 -4.40 -2.54
CA MET A 115 -1.86 -4.01 -3.18
C MET A 115 -1.84 -4.26 -4.68
N ALA A 116 -2.90 -4.86 -5.22
CA ALA A 116 -3.10 -4.97 -6.65
C ALA A 116 -3.55 -3.63 -7.25
N LYS A 117 -3.21 -3.41 -8.52
CA LYS A 117 -3.47 -2.15 -9.24
C LYS A 117 -3.92 -2.39 -10.67
N VAL A 118 -4.63 -1.41 -11.21
CA VAL A 118 -4.95 -1.35 -12.63
C VAL A 118 -3.66 -1.06 -13.43
N PRO A 119 -3.36 -1.82 -14.51
CA PRO A 119 -2.20 -1.56 -15.34
C PRO A 119 -2.20 -0.15 -15.92
N GLY A 120 -1.08 0.58 -15.78
CA GLY A 120 -0.91 1.94 -16.30
C GLY A 120 -1.38 3.03 -15.35
N ASP A 121 -2.08 2.68 -14.26
CA ASP A 121 -2.45 3.61 -13.20
C ASP A 121 -1.81 3.20 -11.87
N LYS A 122 -0.83 3.99 -11.43
CA LYS A 122 -0.05 3.68 -10.25
C LYS A 122 -0.80 3.94 -8.94
N ASP A 123 -1.83 4.80 -8.92
CA ASP A 123 -2.56 5.21 -7.71
C ASP A 123 -4.01 4.64 -7.76
N SER A 124 -4.16 3.41 -8.25
CA SER A 124 -5.46 2.75 -8.52
C SER A 124 -5.83 1.62 -7.56
N ALA A 125 -5.04 1.41 -6.50
CA ALA A 125 -5.31 0.35 -5.53
C ALA A 125 -6.60 0.64 -4.76
N THR A 126 -7.45 -0.39 -4.60
CA THR A 126 -8.68 -0.33 -3.80
C THR A 126 -8.72 -1.49 -2.80
N SER A 127 -9.43 -2.58 -3.09
CA SER A 127 -9.64 -3.71 -2.18
C SER A 127 -8.73 -4.90 -2.43
N GLN A 128 -8.27 -5.09 -3.67
CA GLN A 128 -7.51 -6.28 -4.06
C GLN A 128 -6.05 -6.21 -3.59
N TRP A 129 -5.56 -7.34 -3.08
CA TRP A 129 -4.19 -7.51 -2.64
C TRP A 129 -3.69 -8.91 -2.98
N PHE A 130 -2.37 -9.10 -2.92
CA PHE A 130 -1.75 -10.38 -3.21
C PHE A 130 -0.60 -10.68 -2.25
N VAL A 131 -0.30 -11.97 -2.11
CA VAL A 131 0.90 -12.49 -1.44
C VAL A 131 1.94 -12.84 -2.50
N ASN A 132 3.18 -12.39 -2.32
CA ASN A 132 4.31 -12.76 -3.15
C ASN A 132 4.76 -14.20 -2.83
N LEU A 133 4.61 -15.12 -3.80
CA LEU A 133 5.00 -16.53 -3.69
C LEU A 133 6.49 -16.75 -4.02
N SER A 134 7.18 -15.76 -4.56
CA SER A 134 8.59 -15.80 -4.91
C SER A 134 9.17 -14.38 -4.83
N ASN A 135 10.46 -14.21 -5.16
CA ASN A 135 11.03 -12.88 -5.33
C ASN A 135 10.60 -12.30 -6.68
N ASN A 136 9.73 -11.29 -6.64
CA ASN A 136 9.13 -10.64 -7.81
C ASN A 136 9.63 -9.20 -8.02
N SER A 137 10.63 -8.77 -7.24
CA SER A 137 11.15 -7.41 -7.27
C SER A 137 11.66 -6.98 -8.64
N ALA A 138 12.34 -7.90 -9.36
CA ALA A 138 13.00 -7.65 -10.64
C ALA A 138 12.60 -8.67 -11.72
N GLY A 139 13.34 -8.67 -12.84
CA GLY A 139 13.15 -9.63 -13.92
C GLY A 139 11.89 -9.37 -14.75
N SER A 140 11.20 -10.43 -15.18
CA SER A 140 9.98 -10.31 -16.00
C SER A 140 8.76 -9.82 -15.21
N ALA A 141 8.77 -9.99 -13.88
CA ALA A 141 7.75 -9.47 -12.98
C ALA A 141 8.00 -7.99 -12.65
N ALA A 142 9.23 -7.66 -12.23
CA ALA A 142 9.69 -6.30 -11.95
C ALA A 142 8.73 -5.46 -11.07
N LEU A 143 8.08 -6.08 -10.07
CA LEU A 143 7.04 -5.42 -9.27
C LEU A 143 7.56 -4.23 -8.45
N ASP A 144 8.86 -4.09 -8.26
CA ASP A 144 9.43 -2.92 -7.59
C ASP A 144 9.45 -1.66 -8.47
N THR A 145 9.28 -1.81 -9.79
CA THR A 145 9.39 -0.69 -10.75
C THR A 145 8.19 -0.61 -11.70
N GLN A 146 7.62 -1.75 -12.08
CA GLN A 146 6.47 -1.84 -12.96
C GLN A 146 5.30 -1.04 -12.37
N ASN A 147 4.62 -0.26 -13.22
CA ASN A 147 3.45 0.54 -12.83
C ASN A 147 3.73 1.48 -11.63
N GLY A 148 4.95 2.00 -11.53
CA GLY A 148 5.40 2.85 -10.41
C GLY A 148 5.72 2.08 -9.12
N GLY A 149 5.93 0.77 -9.21
CA GLY A 149 6.15 -0.13 -8.08
C GLY A 149 4.84 -0.54 -7.39
N PHE A 150 4.78 -1.73 -6.79
CA PHE A 150 3.63 -2.21 -6.03
C PHE A 150 3.88 -2.06 -4.53
N THR A 151 2.92 -1.46 -3.82
CA THR A 151 3.06 -1.16 -2.39
C THR A 151 2.97 -2.43 -1.57
N VAL A 152 4.13 -2.90 -1.09
CA VAL A 152 4.22 -3.90 -0.03
C VAL A 152 3.88 -3.23 1.30
N PHE A 153 2.85 -3.72 1.98
CA PHE A 153 2.30 -3.12 3.19
C PHE A 153 2.26 -4.09 4.38
N GLY A 154 2.84 -5.27 4.24
CA GLY A 154 3.03 -6.22 5.33
C GLY A 154 3.79 -7.48 4.93
N GLU A 155 4.09 -8.31 5.93
CA GLU A 155 4.84 -9.55 5.79
C GLU A 155 4.13 -10.71 6.50
N VAL A 156 4.08 -11.87 5.83
CA VAL A 156 3.61 -13.12 6.42
C VAL A 156 4.60 -13.57 7.49
N ILE A 157 4.16 -13.56 8.75
CA ILE A 157 4.97 -13.95 9.91
C ILE A 157 4.70 -15.39 10.39
N ALA A 158 3.58 -15.98 9.95
CA ALA A 158 3.24 -17.38 10.22
C ALA A 158 2.29 -17.92 9.14
N GLY A 159 2.39 -19.21 8.81
CA GLY A 159 1.47 -19.89 7.89
C GLY A 159 1.82 -19.76 6.40
N MET A 160 3.07 -19.41 6.05
CA MET A 160 3.49 -19.34 4.64
C MET A 160 3.38 -20.71 3.94
N GLU A 161 3.62 -21.80 4.66
CA GLU A 161 3.44 -23.16 4.16
C GLU A 161 1.98 -23.49 3.81
N LYS A 162 1.01 -22.83 4.47
CA LYS A 162 -0.42 -22.95 4.13
C LYS A 162 -0.73 -22.24 2.82
N ILE A 163 -0.13 -21.07 2.62
CA ILE A 163 -0.22 -20.31 1.37
C ILE A 163 0.38 -21.12 0.22
N ASP A 164 1.51 -21.81 0.44
CA ASP A 164 2.10 -22.69 -0.57
C ASP A 164 1.19 -23.88 -0.94
N VAL A 165 0.51 -24.48 0.05
CA VAL A 165 -0.50 -25.52 -0.21
C VAL A 165 -1.61 -24.99 -1.12
N ILE A 166 -2.16 -23.81 -0.81
CA ILE A 166 -3.18 -23.16 -1.67
C ILE A 166 -2.63 -22.91 -3.08
N ALA A 167 -1.38 -22.45 -3.19
CA ALA A 167 -0.75 -22.19 -4.48
C ALA A 167 -0.56 -23.46 -5.33
N GLY A 168 -0.49 -24.63 -4.68
CA GLY A 168 -0.41 -25.94 -5.32
C GLY A 168 -1.74 -26.50 -5.83
N ILE A 169 -2.89 -25.96 -5.40
CA ILE A 169 -4.21 -26.44 -5.81
C ILE A 169 -4.42 -26.27 -7.31
N SER A 170 -5.01 -27.28 -7.96
CA SER A 170 -5.41 -27.24 -9.37
C SER A 170 -6.29 -26.03 -9.65
N ARG A 171 -6.10 -25.40 -10.81
CA ARG A 171 -6.80 -24.16 -11.16
C ARG A 171 -7.76 -24.37 -12.30
N CYS A 172 -8.92 -23.71 -12.25
CA CYS A 172 -9.70 -23.41 -13.43
C CYS A 172 -9.36 -21.99 -13.89
N ASN A 173 -8.77 -21.87 -15.08
CA ASN A 173 -8.07 -20.65 -15.51
C ASN A 173 -6.98 -20.24 -14.51
N SER A 174 -7.20 -19.12 -13.79
CA SER A 174 -6.29 -18.65 -12.74
C SER A 174 -6.79 -18.94 -11.33
N THR A 175 -8.04 -19.37 -11.16
CA THR A 175 -8.67 -19.55 -9.85
C THR A 175 -8.32 -20.93 -9.30
N PRO A 176 -7.68 -21.07 -8.12
CA PRO A 176 -7.51 -22.36 -7.47
C PRO A 176 -8.88 -22.94 -7.07
N MET A 177 -9.17 -24.14 -7.54
CA MET A 177 -10.44 -24.82 -7.30
C MET A 177 -10.21 -26.24 -6.75
N PRO A 178 -10.25 -26.43 -5.42
CA PRO A 178 -10.13 -27.75 -4.79
C PRO A 178 -11.27 -28.68 -5.22
N ASP A 179 -10.96 -29.97 -5.36
CA ASP A 179 -11.91 -31.03 -5.75
C ASP A 179 -12.71 -30.72 -7.03
N TYR A 180 -12.15 -29.88 -7.90
CA TYR A 180 -12.75 -29.49 -9.17
C TYR A 180 -11.83 -29.91 -10.33
N SER A 181 -12.26 -30.92 -11.08
CA SER A 181 -11.44 -31.52 -12.14
C SER A 181 -11.24 -30.58 -13.33
N ALA A 182 -10.21 -30.85 -14.13
CA ALA A 182 -9.99 -30.14 -15.39
C ALA A 182 -11.17 -30.32 -16.36
N ASP A 183 -11.83 -31.49 -16.36
CA ASP A 183 -13.01 -31.75 -17.17
C ASP A 183 -14.21 -30.92 -16.71
N ASN A 184 -14.42 -30.77 -15.39
CA ASN A 184 -15.47 -29.89 -14.87
C ASN A 184 -15.24 -28.45 -15.31
N CYS A 185 -13.98 -27.98 -15.27
CA CYS A 185 -13.58 -26.66 -15.76
C CYS A 185 -13.83 -26.51 -17.27
N ALA A 186 -13.45 -27.50 -18.08
CA ALA A 186 -13.60 -27.45 -19.53
C ALA A 186 -15.07 -27.46 -19.97
N ASN A 187 -15.95 -28.14 -19.23
CA ASN A 187 -17.36 -28.29 -19.56
C ASN A 187 -18.29 -27.31 -18.83
N ASN A 188 -17.73 -26.33 -18.10
CA ASN A 188 -18.49 -25.34 -17.32
C ASN A 188 -19.52 -25.98 -16.37
N PHE A 189 -19.12 -27.06 -15.69
CA PHE A 189 -19.94 -27.60 -14.61
C PHE A 189 -20.18 -26.52 -13.55
N VAL A 190 -21.33 -26.54 -12.87
CA VAL A 190 -21.64 -25.52 -11.86
C VAL A 190 -20.87 -25.85 -10.58
N PRO A 191 -19.87 -25.04 -10.17
CA PRO A 191 -19.11 -25.31 -8.96
C PRO A 191 -19.95 -25.00 -7.71
N GLY A 192 -19.70 -25.75 -6.64
CA GLY A 192 -20.16 -25.41 -5.29
C GLY A 192 -19.20 -24.46 -4.57
N VAL A 193 -19.61 -23.96 -3.40
CA VAL A 193 -18.77 -23.11 -2.54
C VAL A 193 -17.49 -23.84 -2.08
N GLU A 194 -17.58 -25.16 -1.93
CA GLU A 194 -16.48 -26.06 -1.56
C GLU A 194 -15.40 -26.15 -2.63
N ASN A 195 -15.72 -25.80 -3.88
CA ASN A 195 -14.76 -25.78 -4.98
C ASN A 195 -13.98 -24.48 -5.08
N PHE A 196 -14.10 -23.56 -4.10
CA PHE A 196 -13.32 -22.34 -4.05
C PHE A 196 -12.46 -22.28 -2.79
N VAL A 197 -11.26 -21.71 -2.96
CA VAL A 197 -10.44 -21.30 -1.82
C VAL A 197 -10.97 -19.96 -1.32
N THR A 198 -11.49 -19.96 -0.10
CA THR A 198 -12.18 -18.82 0.50
C THR A 198 -11.37 -18.31 1.68
N ILE A 199 -11.21 -16.99 1.78
CA ILE A 199 -10.83 -16.29 3.00
C ILE A 199 -12.10 -16.22 3.85
N GLU A 200 -12.27 -17.17 4.75
CA GLU A 200 -13.49 -17.31 5.56
C GLU A 200 -13.65 -16.16 6.54
N ARG A 201 -12.52 -15.68 7.07
CA ARG A 201 -12.49 -14.59 8.02
C ARG A 201 -11.15 -13.89 8.08
N VAL A 202 -11.17 -12.57 8.30
CA VAL A 202 -9.97 -11.77 8.61
C VAL A 202 -10.15 -11.06 9.95
N ILE A 203 -9.24 -11.26 10.91
CA ILE A 203 -9.32 -10.61 12.23
C ILE A 203 -8.03 -9.89 12.58
N ILE A 204 -8.16 -8.76 13.28
CA ILE A 204 -7.03 -8.08 13.93
C ILE A 204 -6.72 -8.86 15.21
N SER A 205 -5.55 -9.50 15.26
CA SER A 205 -5.15 -10.38 16.36
C SER A 205 -4.35 -9.67 17.45
N ASP A 206 -3.59 -8.62 17.11
CA ASP A 206 -2.90 -7.75 18.06
C ASP A 206 -2.71 -6.34 17.47
N PRO A 207 -3.34 -5.29 18.04
CA PRO A 207 -3.19 -3.93 17.55
C PRO A 207 -2.11 -3.10 18.29
N THR A 208 -1.44 -3.64 19.32
CA THR A 208 -0.72 -2.84 20.34
C THR A 208 0.80 -3.01 20.42
N VAL A 209 1.40 -3.92 19.65
CA VAL A 209 2.86 -4.14 19.66
C VAL A 209 3.48 -3.69 18.36
N ASN A 210 4.57 -2.93 18.43
CA ASN A 210 5.48 -2.78 17.30
C ASN A 210 6.23 -4.11 17.06
N THR A 211 5.59 -5.06 16.38
CA THR A 211 6.21 -6.30 15.92
C THR A 211 7.01 -6.10 14.63
N ALA A 212 6.80 -4.99 13.91
CA ALA A 212 7.50 -4.69 12.66
C ALA A 212 8.97 -4.27 12.88
N GLY A 213 9.33 -3.71 14.04
CA GLY A 213 10.70 -3.30 14.36
C GLY A 213 11.71 -4.45 14.38
N ASN A 214 11.24 -5.69 14.54
CA ASN A 214 12.05 -6.91 14.45
C ASN A 214 12.05 -7.54 13.05
N LEU A 215 11.22 -7.04 12.12
CA LEU A 215 11.20 -7.51 10.73
C LEU A 215 12.31 -6.80 9.94
N ALA A 216 13.14 -7.59 9.27
CA ALA A 216 14.19 -7.08 8.39
C ALA A 216 13.61 -6.78 6.99
N ALA A 217 12.61 -5.89 6.93
CA ALA A 217 11.90 -5.56 5.71
C ALA A 217 12.85 -5.00 4.64
N ILE A 218 12.87 -5.65 3.47
CA ILE A 218 13.77 -5.29 2.37
C ILE A 218 13.23 -4.04 1.67
N LYS A 219 14.03 -2.96 1.61
CA LYS A 219 13.64 -1.71 0.94
C LYS A 219 13.70 -1.85 -0.58
N ASN A 220 12.73 -1.22 -1.26
CA ASN A 220 12.81 -1.01 -2.69
C ASN A 220 13.81 0.11 -2.99
N THR A 221 14.92 -0.24 -3.64
CA THR A 221 15.97 0.70 -4.04
C THR A 221 15.96 1.01 -5.54
N SER A 222 14.99 0.45 -6.28
CA SER A 222 14.92 0.50 -7.75
C SER A 222 14.13 1.70 -8.27
N LEU A 223 13.33 2.37 -7.42
CA LEU A 223 12.64 3.60 -7.76
C LEU A 223 13.52 4.81 -7.45
N THR A 224 13.77 5.64 -8.45
CA THR A 224 14.38 6.95 -8.22
C THR A 224 13.37 7.86 -7.54
N VAL A 225 13.61 8.22 -6.28
CA VAL A 225 12.92 9.34 -5.65
C VAL A 225 13.29 10.58 -6.46
N THR A 226 12.41 11.01 -7.37
CA THR A 226 12.55 12.32 -7.99
C THR A 226 12.28 13.31 -6.87
N ALA A 227 13.34 13.93 -6.35
CA ALA A 227 13.20 15.03 -5.41
C ALA A 227 12.21 16.05 -6.00
N PRO A 228 11.28 16.62 -5.20
CA PRO A 228 10.40 17.65 -5.71
C PRO A 228 11.25 18.74 -6.36
N ALA A 229 10.89 19.09 -7.61
CA ALA A 229 11.56 20.16 -8.32
C ALA A 229 11.58 21.41 -7.42
N PRO A 230 12.70 22.15 -7.31
CA PRO A 230 12.72 23.37 -6.53
C PRO A 230 11.60 24.28 -7.06
N THR A 231 10.65 24.58 -6.19
CA THR A 231 9.60 25.56 -6.47
C THR A 231 10.31 26.90 -6.63
N ASN A 232 10.55 27.30 -7.87
CA ASN A 232 10.92 28.67 -8.18
C ASN A 232 9.70 29.55 -7.91
N SER A 233 9.53 29.95 -6.64
CA SER A 233 8.63 31.02 -6.26
C SER A 233 9.23 32.34 -6.76
N SER A 234 8.87 32.76 -7.98
CA SER A 234 9.08 34.16 -8.40
C SER A 234 8.06 35.04 -7.68
N SER A 235 8.41 35.42 -6.44
CA SER A 235 7.78 36.55 -5.76
C SER A 235 8.22 37.83 -6.45
N GLY A 236 7.23 38.60 -6.93
CA GLY A 236 7.42 39.77 -7.76
C GLY A 236 8.21 40.93 -7.13
N GLY A 237 8.86 41.68 -8.01
CA GLY A 237 9.34 43.02 -7.76
C GLY A 237 9.08 43.84 -9.02
N GLY A 238 7.96 44.55 -9.05
CA GLY A 238 7.67 45.50 -10.12
C GLY A 238 8.65 46.66 -10.08
N SER A 239 9.30 46.93 -11.20
CA SER A 239 9.96 48.21 -11.45
C SER A 239 9.60 48.70 -12.84
N ILE A 240 8.88 49.81 -12.80
CA ILE A 240 8.68 50.85 -13.80
C ILE A 240 9.92 51.08 -14.68
N ALA A 241 9.64 51.56 -15.89
CA ALA A 241 10.54 52.17 -16.87
C ALA A 241 11.09 51.25 -17.97
N TRP A 242 10.22 50.99 -18.95
CA TRP A 242 10.62 51.13 -20.35
C TRP A 242 11.20 52.53 -20.58
N PHE A 243 12.17 52.63 -21.49
CA PHE A 243 12.96 53.80 -21.92
C PHE A 243 14.24 54.09 -21.13
N SER A 244 15.36 53.59 -21.64
CA SER A 244 16.60 54.38 -21.75
C SER A 244 17.70 53.64 -22.53
N VAL A 245 17.60 53.62 -23.85
CA VAL A 245 18.78 53.60 -24.74
C VAL A 245 18.47 54.59 -25.85
N LEU A 246 19.34 55.62 -25.97
CA LEU A 246 19.49 56.65 -27.03
C LEU A 246 19.35 58.07 -26.48
N PHE A 247 20.48 58.68 -26.09
CA PHE A 247 21.11 59.78 -26.83
C PHE A 247 22.20 60.43 -25.97
N THR A 248 23.45 60.18 -26.34
CA THR A 248 24.58 61.09 -26.07
C THR A 248 24.51 62.24 -27.07
N GLY A 249 24.49 63.49 -26.60
CA GLY A 249 24.54 64.66 -27.48
C GLY A 249 24.35 65.99 -26.75
N LEU A 250 25.47 66.57 -26.33
CA LEU A 250 25.79 68.01 -26.20
C LEU A 250 24.61 69.01 -26.18
N ILE A 251 24.52 69.81 -25.11
CA ILE A 251 24.61 71.29 -25.14
C ILE A 251 24.61 71.81 -23.70
N ALA A 252 25.73 72.43 -23.33
CA ALA A 252 25.87 73.25 -22.14
C ALA A 252 25.26 74.64 -22.38
N LEU A 253 25.10 75.39 -21.27
CA LEU A 253 24.83 76.82 -21.17
C LEU A 253 23.35 77.28 -21.24
N ARG A 254 22.76 77.54 -20.07
CA ARG A 254 22.73 78.91 -19.48
C ARG A 254 21.97 78.90 -18.15
N ARG A 255 22.69 79.12 -17.05
CA ARG A 255 22.11 79.74 -15.85
C ARG A 255 21.86 81.21 -16.17
N ARG A 256 20.62 81.66 -15.98
CA ARG A 256 20.32 83.08 -15.73
C ARG A 256 20.82 83.41 -14.33
N PHE A 257 21.59 84.49 -14.22
CA PHE A 257 21.54 85.31 -13.02
C PHE A 257 21.47 86.77 -13.45
N LYS A 258 20.43 87.43 -12.97
CA LYS A 258 20.53 88.81 -12.52
C LYS A 258 21.58 88.86 -11.41
#